data_AF-C3KIL9-F1
#
_entry.id   AF-C3KIL9-F1
#
_cell.length_a   1.000
_cell.length_b   1.000
_cell.length_c   1.000
_cell.angle_alpha   90.00
_cell.angle_beta   90.00
_cell.angle_gamma   90.00
#
_symmetry.space_group_name_H-M   'P 1'
#
loop_
_entity.id
_entity.type
_entity.pdbx_description
1 polymer ?
#
loop_
_entity_poly.entity_id
_entity_poly.type
_entity_poly.pdbx_seq_one_letter_code
_entity_poly.pdbx_strand_id
1 'polypeptide(L)'
;MDHVLNIADSYIFSPFVYPASWPEDWALRQIISLWVVTNLGAVLIYLGFGALSFHYVFDHKLMKHPLFIKNQVRKEIQLSTVSIFWMSFPTVALFFLEIRGNSKLYDNISKSSLGWPGLFLSIVGFLLFTDMCIYWIHRSMHHKNIYKHLHKQHHIFKIPTPFASHAFHPLDGFLQSLPYHIYPFIFPLHKVVYLSLFVFVNIWTISIHDGDYRLPGPLICLINGAAHHVDHHLFFNYNYGQYFTLWDRFGGSYRHPSALLGKGPHDHVRKLMAEAAHTQ
;
A
#
# COMPACT_ATOMS: atom_id res chain seq x y z
N MET A 1 5.83 14.66 8.45
CA MET A 1 6.05 13.90 9.69
C MET A 1 6.26 14.80 10.90
N ASP A 2 6.86 15.98 10.72
CA ASP A 2 6.98 17.03 11.74
C ASP A 2 5.66 17.35 12.47
N HIS A 3 4.53 17.55 11.79
CA HIS A 3 3.24 17.77 12.47
C HIS A 3 2.87 16.63 13.42
N VAL A 4 3.06 15.38 12.96
CA VAL A 4 2.74 14.19 13.75
C VAL A 4 3.70 14.08 14.94
N LEU A 5 4.99 14.32 14.72
CA LEU A 5 6.01 14.28 15.76
C LEU A 5 5.79 15.37 16.81
N ASN A 6 5.51 16.61 16.41
CA ASN A 6 5.25 17.72 17.31
C ASN A 6 4.03 17.47 18.20
N ILE A 7 2.95 16.89 17.63
CA ILE A 7 1.78 16.48 18.41
C ILE A 7 2.17 15.37 19.41
N ALA A 8 2.88 14.34 18.94
CA ALA A 8 3.31 13.25 19.82
C ALA A 8 4.24 13.74 20.94
N ASP A 9 5.17 14.65 20.65
CA ASP A 9 6.05 15.27 21.63
C ASP A 9 5.26 16.09 22.66
N SER A 10 4.34 16.95 22.20
CA SER A 10 3.55 17.82 23.08
C SER A 10 2.65 17.05 24.06
N TYR A 11 2.01 15.97 23.59
CA TYR A 11 0.97 15.28 24.36
C TYR A 11 1.41 13.96 25.00
N ILE A 12 2.49 13.33 24.50
CA ILE A 12 2.88 11.99 24.92
C ILE A 12 4.36 11.94 25.30
N PHE A 13 5.27 12.28 24.38
CA PHE A 13 6.68 11.97 24.58
C PHE A 13 7.38 12.90 25.57
N SER A 14 7.21 14.22 25.47
CA SER A 14 7.81 15.17 26.41
C SER A 14 7.26 15.01 27.84
N PRO A 15 5.94 14.81 28.06
CA PRO A 15 5.42 14.69 29.42
C PRO A 15 5.65 13.33 30.09
N PHE A 16 5.69 12.22 29.32
CA PHE A 16 5.60 10.87 29.89
C PHE A 16 6.72 9.90 29.50
N VAL A 17 7.49 10.17 28.44
CA VAL A 17 8.45 9.18 27.89
C VAL A 17 9.89 9.63 28.03
N TYR A 18 10.24 10.84 27.59
CA TYR A 18 11.61 11.33 27.62
C TYR A 18 11.90 12.16 28.87
N PRO A 19 13.12 12.04 29.44
CA PRO A 19 13.55 12.94 30.49
C PRO A 19 13.73 14.37 29.95
N ALA A 20 13.60 15.36 30.82
CA ALA A 20 13.80 16.78 30.46
C ALA A 20 15.20 17.07 29.84
N SER A 21 16.19 16.20 30.07
CA SER A 21 17.52 16.29 29.47
C SER A 21 17.59 15.90 28.00
N TRP A 22 16.52 15.35 27.40
CA TRP A 22 16.48 14.96 25.99
C TRP A 22 15.64 15.98 25.20
N PRO A 23 16.25 17.01 24.60
CA PRO A 23 15.49 18.06 23.91
C PRO A 23 14.83 17.53 22.63
N GLU A 24 13.71 18.15 22.23
CA GLU A 24 12.86 17.74 21.09
C GLU A 24 13.59 17.74 19.73
N ASP A 25 14.62 18.55 19.60
CA ASP A 25 15.45 18.66 18.40
C ASP A 25 16.62 17.66 18.36
N TRP A 26 16.81 16.87 19.42
CA TRP A 26 17.88 15.89 19.50
C TRP A 26 17.66 14.74 18.52
N ALA A 27 18.67 14.46 17.68
CA ALA A 27 18.56 13.51 16.59
C ALA A 27 18.16 12.10 17.06
N LEU A 28 18.76 11.57 18.13
CA LEU A 28 18.44 10.22 18.60
C LEU A 28 16.99 10.13 19.10
N ARG A 29 16.52 11.14 19.86
CA ARG A 29 15.13 11.25 20.28
C ARG A 29 14.19 11.27 19.08
N GLN A 30 14.45 12.13 18.09
CA GLN A 30 13.63 12.22 16.89
C GLN A 30 13.57 10.90 16.12
N ILE A 31 14.70 10.21 15.94
CA ILE A 31 14.75 8.91 15.26
C ILE A 31 13.93 7.85 16.00
N ILE A 32 14.08 7.75 17.33
CA ILE A 32 13.32 6.80 18.15
C ILE A 32 11.82 7.13 18.10
N SER A 33 11.45 8.40 18.30
CA SER A 33 10.06 8.84 18.23
C SER A 33 9.43 8.58 16.87
N LEU A 34 10.11 8.94 15.78
CA LEU A 34 9.64 8.66 14.42
C LEU A 34 9.44 7.17 14.21
N TRP A 35 10.38 6.33 14.65
CA TRP A 35 10.27 4.89 14.51
C TRP A 35 9.07 4.32 15.27
N VAL A 36 8.85 4.74 16.51
CA VAL A 36 7.69 4.33 17.32
C VAL A 36 6.38 4.77 16.65
N VAL A 37 6.27 6.05 16.28
CA VAL A 37 5.03 6.58 15.68
C VAL A 37 4.75 5.98 14.31
N THR A 38 5.77 5.82 13.46
CA THR A 38 5.62 5.18 12.15
C THR A 38 5.15 3.73 12.28
N ASN A 39 5.73 2.94 13.19
CA ASN A 39 5.30 1.56 13.40
C ASN A 39 3.87 1.47 13.93
N LEU A 40 3.55 2.24 14.98
CA LEU A 40 2.22 2.24 15.57
C LEU A 40 1.17 2.71 14.55
N GLY A 41 1.45 3.81 13.85
CA GLY A 41 0.56 4.35 12.82
C GLY A 41 0.35 3.36 11.67
N ALA A 42 1.42 2.76 11.15
CA ALA A 42 1.33 1.78 10.07
C ALA A 42 0.54 0.53 10.48
N VAL A 43 0.80 -0.02 11.67
CA VAL A 43 0.06 -1.19 12.18
C VAL A 43 -1.41 -0.85 12.44
N LEU A 44 -1.72 0.34 12.99
CA LEU A 44 -3.10 0.77 13.22
C LEU A 44 -3.88 0.94 11.91
N ILE A 45 -3.28 1.59 10.90
CA ILE A 45 -3.90 1.74 9.58
C ILE A 45 -4.09 0.36 8.94
N TYR A 46 -3.05 -0.47 8.93
CA TYR A 46 -3.09 -1.81 8.33
C TYR A 46 -4.13 -2.71 9.00
N LEU A 47 -4.09 -2.88 10.32
CA LEU A 47 -5.02 -3.76 11.04
C LEU A 47 -6.43 -3.16 11.07
N GLY A 48 -6.55 -1.84 11.23
CA GLY A 48 -7.84 -1.16 11.28
C GLY A 48 -8.59 -1.25 9.95
N PHE A 49 -8.01 -0.71 8.87
CA PHE A 49 -8.65 -0.76 7.55
C PHE A 49 -8.67 -2.18 6.97
N GLY A 50 -7.66 -3.00 7.26
CA GLY A 50 -7.67 -4.42 6.90
C GLY A 50 -8.83 -5.17 7.56
N ALA A 51 -9.08 -4.96 8.85
CA ALA A 51 -10.20 -5.58 9.56
C ALA A 51 -11.56 -5.07 9.07
N LEU A 52 -11.70 -3.77 8.82
CA LEU A 52 -12.91 -3.18 8.25
C LEU A 52 -13.20 -3.76 6.87
N SER A 53 -12.20 -3.77 5.97
CA SER A 53 -12.34 -4.36 4.63
C SER A 53 -12.66 -5.85 4.73
N PHE A 54 -11.98 -6.60 5.60
CA PHE A 54 -12.23 -8.03 5.78
C PHE A 54 -13.66 -8.33 6.25
N HIS A 55 -14.21 -7.56 7.20
CA HIS A 55 -15.55 -7.84 7.73
C HIS A 55 -16.68 -7.32 6.85
N TYR A 56 -16.50 -6.17 6.19
CA TYR A 56 -17.60 -5.47 5.51
C TYR A 56 -17.52 -5.51 3.98
N VAL A 57 -16.36 -5.80 3.40
CA VAL A 57 -16.14 -5.76 1.94
C VAL A 57 -15.76 -7.13 1.38
N PHE A 58 -14.85 -7.84 2.04
CA PHE A 58 -14.36 -9.14 1.59
C PHE A 58 -15.45 -10.22 1.63
N ASP A 59 -15.67 -10.87 0.49
CA ASP A 59 -16.58 -12.01 0.43
C ASP A 59 -15.88 -13.28 0.95
N HIS A 60 -16.29 -13.71 2.14
CA HIS A 60 -15.74 -14.86 2.83
C HIS A 60 -15.94 -16.18 2.08
N LYS A 61 -16.81 -16.24 1.04
CA LYS A 61 -16.91 -17.41 0.16
C LYS A 61 -15.60 -17.68 -0.58
N LEU A 62 -14.80 -16.65 -0.87
CA LEU A 62 -13.48 -16.80 -1.50
C LEU A 62 -12.54 -17.71 -0.69
N MET A 63 -12.73 -17.82 0.62
CA MET A 63 -11.95 -18.71 1.49
C MET A 63 -12.19 -20.20 1.21
N LYS A 64 -13.25 -20.54 0.45
CA LYS A 64 -13.53 -21.91 0.00
C LYS A 64 -12.82 -22.25 -1.32
N HIS A 65 -12.15 -21.29 -1.94
CA HIS A 65 -11.42 -21.52 -3.19
C HIS A 65 -10.27 -22.53 -2.97
N PRO A 66 -10.02 -23.49 -3.88
CA PRO A 66 -8.98 -24.52 -3.69
C PRO A 66 -7.54 -23.97 -3.53
N LEU A 67 -7.30 -22.76 -4.03
CA LEU A 67 -6.02 -22.05 -3.90
C LEU A 67 -5.91 -21.20 -2.62
N PHE A 68 -6.96 -21.12 -1.80
CA PHE A 68 -6.91 -20.47 -0.50
C PHE A 68 -6.20 -21.38 0.50
N ILE A 69 -5.08 -20.94 1.05
CA ILE A 69 -4.20 -21.82 1.84
C ILE A 69 -4.67 -21.95 3.30
N LYS A 70 -4.27 -23.05 3.96
CA LYS A 70 -4.56 -23.23 5.38
C LYS A 70 -3.93 -22.11 6.23
N ASN A 71 -4.75 -21.55 7.13
CA ASN A 71 -4.42 -20.45 8.03
C ASN A 71 -3.93 -19.18 7.29
N GLN A 72 -4.42 -18.94 6.08
CA GLN A 72 -3.94 -17.85 5.23
C GLN A 72 -4.00 -16.48 5.91
N VAL A 73 -5.15 -16.06 6.44
CA VAL A 73 -5.33 -14.76 7.12
C VAL A 73 -4.28 -14.56 8.23
N ARG A 74 -4.04 -15.58 9.06
CA ARG A 74 -3.02 -15.50 10.10
C ARG A 74 -1.61 -15.32 9.53
N LYS A 75 -1.27 -16.04 8.46
CA LYS A 75 0.03 -15.94 7.79
C LYS A 75 0.23 -14.57 7.13
N GLU A 76 -0.82 -14.05 6.49
CA GLU A 76 -0.83 -12.71 5.88
C GLU A 76 -0.60 -11.63 6.94
N ILE A 77 -1.29 -11.69 8.08
CA ILE A 77 -1.10 -10.75 9.21
C ILE A 77 0.31 -10.85 9.78
N GLN A 78 0.77 -12.07 10.09
CA GLN A 78 2.11 -12.29 10.65
C GLN A 78 3.20 -11.74 9.73
N LEU A 79 3.10 -12.02 8.43
CA LEU A 79 4.08 -11.53 7.46
C LEU A 79 4.01 -10.01 7.32
N SER A 80 2.80 -9.45 7.23
CA SER A 80 2.63 -8.01 7.10
C SER A 80 3.19 -7.24 8.30
N THR A 81 2.93 -7.69 9.53
CA THR A 81 3.46 -7.04 10.73
C THR A 81 5.00 -7.11 10.78
N VAL A 82 5.59 -8.25 10.40
CA VAL A 82 7.06 -8.37 10.29
C VAL A 82 7.60 -7.46 9.20
N SER A 83 6.94 -7.39 8.05
CA SER A 83 7.35 -6.53 6.93
C SER A 83 7.31 -5.05 7.32
N ILE A 84 6.21 -4.59 7.89
CA ILE A 84 6.03 -3.20 8.37
C ILE A 84 7.15 -2.83 9.36
N PHE A 85 7.44 -3.71 10.32
CA PHE A 85 8.51 -3.47 11.29
C PHE A 85 9.87 -3.24 10.63
N TRP A 86 10.29 -4.12 9.73
CA TRP A 86 11.60 -4.01 9.08
C TRP A 86 11.66 -2.89 8.03
N MET A 87 10.57 -2.65 7.31
CA MET A 87 10.46 -1.52 6.37
C MET A 87 10.55 -0.16 7.06
N SER A 88 10.14 -0.08 8.33
CA SER A 88 10.15 1.19 9.06
C SER A 88 11.55 1.78 9.24
N PHE A 89 12.61 0.97 9.30
CA PHE A 89 13.98 1.47 9.50
C PHE A 89 14.44 2.40 8.36
N PRO A 90 14.47 1.96 7.08
CA PRO A 90 14.85 2.85 5.99
C PRO A 90 13.82 3.95 5.75
N THR A 91 12.53 3.73 6.03
CA THR A 91 11.51 4.78 5.95
C THR A 91 11.74 5.89 6.98
N VAL A 92 12.13 5.55 8.21
CA VAL A 92 12.45 6.54 9.26
C VAL A 92 13.67 7.37 8.88
N ALA A 93 14.64 6.82 8.16
CA ALA A 93 15.75 7.62 7.64
C ALA A 93 15.24 8.73 6.70
N LEU A 94 14.28 8.42 5.82
CA LEU A 94 13.66 9.42 4.93
C LEU A 94 12.82 10.44 5.73
N PHE A 95 12.02 9.99 6.70
CA PHE A 95 11.26 10.91 7.56
C PHE A 95 12.15 11.80 8.42
N PHE A 96 13.29 11.28 8.89
CA PHE A 96 14.27 12.07 9.61
C PHE A 96 14.83 13.17 8.70
N LEU A 97 15.27 12.84 7.49
CA LEU A 97 15.71 13.84 6.52
C LEU A 97 14.64 14.88 6.21
N GLU A 98 13.39 14.45 6.08
CA GLU A 98 12.22 15.31 5.86
C GLU A 98 12.06 16.33 7.00
N ILE A 99 12.00 15.90 8.27
CA ILE A 99 11.84 16.82 9.41
C ILE A 99 13.05 17.72 9.65
N ARG A 100 14.23 17.32 9.16
CA ARG A 100 15.45 18.16 9.17
C ARG A 100 15.47 19.18 8.03
N GLY A 101 14.39 19.33 7.28
CA GLY A 101 14.22 20.36 6.26
C GLY A 101 14.82 20.03 4.90
N ASN A 102 15.14 18.76 4.63
CA ASN A 102 15.70 18.35 3.33
C ASN A 102 14.64 18.07 2.26
N SER A 103 13.35 18.08 2.62
CA SER A 103 12.25 17.92 1.66
C SER A 103 11.73 19.27 1.18
N LYS A 104 10.95 19.25 0.10
CA LYS A 104 10.23 20.40 -0.47
C LYS A 104 8.80 20.52 0.09
N LEU A 105 8.53 19.91 1.24
CA LEU A 105 7.22 20.00 1.88
C LEU A 105 6.97 21.42 2.42
N TYR A 106 5.74 21.90 2.28
CA TYR A 106 5.35 23.24 2.75
C TYR A 106 4.04 23.22 3.54
N ASP A 107 3.91 24.16 4.48
CA ASP A 107 2.75 24.28 5.38
C ASP A 107 1.61 25.13 4.83
N ASN A 108 1.93 26.21 4.11
CA ASN A 108 0.95 27.22 3.71
C ASN A 108 0.74 27.20 2.20
N ILE A 109 -0.50 27.07 1.75
CA ILE A 109 -0.88 27.10 0.32
C ILE A 109 -0.45 28.41 -0.34
N SER A 110 -0.41 29.52 0.41
CA SER A 110 0.09 30.81 -0.08
C SER A 110 1.56 30.80 -0.50
N LYS A 111 2.36 29.80 -0.08
CA LYS A 111 3.74 29.60 -0.55
C LYS A 111 3.81 28.89 -1.91
N SER A 112 2.70 28.31 -2.39
CA SER A 112 2.60 27.76 -3.73
C SER A 112 2.36 28.90 -4.72
N SER A 113 3.22 29.04 -5.73
CA SER A 113 3.07 30.03 -6.81
C SER A 113 1.76 29.90 -7.58
N LEU A 114 1.17 28.71 -7.57
CA LEU A 114 -0.08 28.36 -8.26
C LEU A 114 -1.27 28.19 -7.29
N GLY A 115 -1.10 28.44 -5.99
CA GLY A 115 -2.16 28.31 -4.98
C GLY A 115 -2.89 26.95 -5.03
N TRP A 116 -4.22 26.99 -5.00
CA TRP A 116 -5.10 25.80 -5.06
C TRP A 116 -4.96 24.97 -6.35
N PRO A 117 -4.92 25.56 -7.57
CA PRO A 117 -4.57 24.82 -8.78
C PRO A 117 -3.24 24.07 -8.68
N GLY A 118 -2.22 24.69 -8.09
CA GLY A 118 -0.94 24.04 -7.84
C GLY A 118 -1.05 22.84 -6.91
N LEU A 119 -1.89 22.94 -5.87
CA LEU A 119 -2.17 21.84 -4.96
C LEU A 119 -2.81 20.66 -5.69
N PHE A 120 -3.84 20.91 -6.51
CA PHE A 120 -4.50 19.87 -7.30
C PHE A 120 -3.52 19.20 -8.27
N LEU A 121 -2.73 20.00 -9.01
CA LEU A 121 -1.69 19.47 -9.90
C LEU A 121 -0.64 18.65 -9.15
N SER A 122 -0.29 19.02 -7.92
CA SER A 122 0.65 18.25 -7.09
C SER A 122 0.08 16.88 -6.67
N ILE A 123 -1.24 16.77 -6.46
CA ILE A 123 -1.92 15.49 -6.16
C ILE A 123 -1.93 14.60 -7.41
N VAL A 124 -2.33 15.15 -8.56
CA VAL A 124 -2.32 14.41 -9.83
C VAL A 124 -0.89 13.97 -10.18
N GLY A 125 0.08 14.88 -10.04
CA GLY A 125 1.50 14.60 -10.24
C GLY A 125 2.02 13.50 -9.30
N PHE A 126 1.62 13.52 -8.03
CA PHE A 126 1.96 12.46 -7.08
C PHE A 126 1.41 11.11 -7.53
N LEU A 127 0.13 11.04 -7.88
CA LEU A 127 -0.49 9.79 -8.32
C LEU A 127 0.17 9.23 -9.59
N LEU A 128 0.40 10.06 -10.61
CA LEU A 128 1.02 9.63 -11.86
C LEU A 128 2.49 9.23 -11.69
N PHE A 129 3.26 10.00 -10.90
CA PHE A 129 4.66 9.69 -10.62
C PHE A 129 4.80 8.39 -9.86
N THR A 130 4.01 8.23 -8.80
CA THR A 130 4.09 7.04 -7.95
C THR A 130 3.58 5.80 -8.68
N ASP A 131 2.51 5.90 -9.46
CA ASP A 131 2.02 4.81 -10.32
C ASP A 131 3.11 4.33 -11.31
N MET A 132 3.78 5.27 -11.98
CA MET A 132 4.86 4.96 -12.92
C MET A 132 6.03 4.24 -12.23
N CYS A 133 6.54 4.80 -11.14
CA CYS A 133 7.70 4.24 -10.46
C CYS A 133 7.38 2.87 -9.87
N ILE A 134 6.20 2.71 -9.27
CA ILE A 134 5.77 1.44 -8.68
C ILE A 134 5.56 0.41 -9.76
N TYR A 135 4.96 0.76 -10.90
CA TYR A 135 4.83 -0.17 -12.04
C TYR A 135 6.19 -0.79 -12.41
N TRP A 136 7.23 0.03 -12.57
CA TRP A 136 8.55 -0.47 -12.96
C TRP A 136 9.23 -1.26 -11.85
N ILE A 137 9.12 -0.81 -10.60
CA ILE A 137 9.65 -1.55 -9.44
C ILE A 137 8.96 -2.91 -9.35
N HIS A 138 7.63 -2.93 -9.35
CA HIS A 138 6.83 -4.14 -9.26
C HIS A 138 7.12 -5.09 -10.43
N ARG A 139 7.14 -4.61 -11.67
CA ARG A 139 7.53 -5.43 -12.83
C ARG A 139 8.95 -5.99 -12.70
N SER A 140 9.89 -5.22 -12.14
CA SER A 140 11.25 -5.70 -11.88
C SER A 140 11.29 -6.78 -10.78
N MET A 141 10.41 -6.70 -9.77
CA MET A 141 10.27 -7.71 -8.74
C MET A 141 9.81 -9.07 -9.30
N HIS A 142 9.14 -9.09 -10.46
CA HIS A 142 8.79 -10.31 -11.20
C HIS A 142 9.89 -10.84 -12.12
N HIS A 143 11.02 -10.15 -12.23
CA HIS A 143 12.16 -10.67 -12.96
C HIS A 143 12.70 -11.94 -12.28
N LYS A 144 13.00 -12.99 -13.05
CA LYS A 144 13.38 -14.34 -12.58
C LYS A 144 14.45 -14.38 -11.47
N ASN A 145 15.40 -13.44 -11.50
CA ASN A 145 16.50 -13.37 -10.53
C ASN A 145 16.08 -12.74 -9.19
N ILE A 146 15.02 -11.93 -9.20
CA ILE A 146 14.54 -11.15 -8.04
C ILE A 146 13.34 -11.85 -7.40
N TYR A 147 12.39 -12.31 -8.23
CA TYR A 147 11.10 -12.88 -7.81
C TYR A 147 11.25 -13.92 -6.70
N LYS A 148 12.13 -14.92 -6.90
CA LYS A 148 12.26 -16.04 -5.97
C LYS A 148 12.70 -15.62 -4.55
N HIS A 149 13.34 -14.46 -4.42
CA HIS A 149 13.89 -13.97 -3.16
C HIS A 149 13.01 -12.92 -2.48
N LEU A 150 12.40 -12.02 -3.26
CA LEU A 150 11.72 -10.84 -2.70
C LEU A 150 10.19 -10.93 -2.83
N HIS A 151 9.69 -11.35 -3.99
CA HIS A 151 8.28 -11.15 -4.34
C HIS A 151 7.45 -12.44 -4.32
N LYS A 152 8.09 -13.61 -4.44
CA LYS A 152 7.43 -14.92 -4.38
C LYS A 152 6.62 -15.10 -3.10
N GLN A 153 7.11 -14.56 -1.99
CA GLN A 153 6.45 -14.70 -0.69
C GLN A 153 5.07 -14.03 -0.66
N HIS A 154 4.92 -12.89 -1.34
CA HIS A 154 3.62 -12.25 -1.50
C HIS A 154 2.68 -13.08 -2.40
N HIS A 155 3.24 -13.61 -3.48
CA HIS A 155 2.53 -14.40 -4.48
C HIS A 155 2.16 -15.82 -4.06
N ILE A 156 2.50 -16.25 -2.84
CA ILE A 156 1.95 -17.51 -2.30
C ILE A 156 0.45 -17.39 -2.02
N PHE A 157 -0.05 -16.16 -1.82
CA PHE A 157 -1.45 -15.85 -1.53
C PHE A 157 -2.24 -15.59 -2.81
N LYS A 158 -2.45 -16.64 -3.61
CA LYS A 158 -3.10 -16.53 -4.93
C LYS A 158 -4.53 -15.97 -4.89
N ILE A 159 -5.25 -16.23 -3.80
CA ILE A 159 -6.57 -15.65 -3.50
C ILE A 159 -6.38 -14.77 -2.27
N PRO A 160 -5.83 -13.56 -2.42
CA PRO A 160 -5.45 -12.75 -1.27
C PRO A 160 -6.69 -12.31 -0.48
N THR A 161 -6.49 -12.03 0.80
CA THR A 161 -7.43 -11.20 1.58
C THR A 161 -6.87 -9.78 1.73
N PRO A 162 -7.63 -8.80 2.25
CA PRO A 162 -7.11 -7.46 2.56
C PRO A 162 -5.83 -7.47 3.40
N PHE A 163 -5.63 -8.52 4.22
CA PHE A 163 -4.43 -8.67 5.05
C PHE A 163 -3.18 -9.06 4.25
N ALA A 164 -3.31 -9.55 3.01
CA ALA A 164 -2.16 -9.81 2.13
C ALA A 164 -1.47 -8.53 1.64
N SER A 165 -2.14 -7.38 1.79
CA SER A 165 -1.72 -6.08 1.25
C SER A 165 -0.32 -5.62 1.62
N HIS A 166 0.23 -6.09 2.73
CA HIS A 166 1.59 -5.76 3.19
C HIS A 166 2.43 -7.01 3.43
N ALA A 167 1.95 -8.18 2.99
CA ALA A 167 2.55 -9.48 3.24
C ALA A 167 3.67 -9.76 2.23
N PHE A 168 4.68 -8.89 2.20
CA PHE A 168 5.85 -8.97 1.31
C PHE A 168 7.14 -9.26 2.10
N HIS A 169 8.22 -9.49 1.37
CA HIS A 169 9.55 -9.33 1.94
C HIS A 169 9.78 -7.84 2.30
N PRO A 170 10.42 -7.49 3.43
CA PRO A 170 10.59 -6.09 3.82
C PRO A 170 11.25 -5.21 2.76
N LEU A 171 12.29 -5.71 2.08
CA LEU A 171 12.93 -4.98 0.98
C LEU A 171 11.98 -4.75 -0.21
N ASP A 172 11.11 -5.71 -0.52
CA ASP A 172 10.13 -5.56 -1.60
C ASP A 172 9.13 -4.45 -1.26
N GLY A 173 8.53 -4.53 -0.07
CA GLY A 173 7.60 -3.50 0.41
C GLY A 173 8.24 -2.11 0.51
N PHE A 174 9.48 -2.01 0.98
CA PHE A 174 10.19 -0.72 1.03
C PHE A 174 10.46 -0.15 -0.37
N LEU A 175 10.91 -0.98 -1.32
CA LEU A 175 11.14 -0.52 -2.69
C LEU A 175 9.84 -0.05 -3.33
N GLN A 176 8.74 -0.78 -3.15
CA GLN A 176 7.44 -0.37 -3.67
C GLN A 176 6.90 0.89 -2.97
N SER A 177 7.21 1.13 -1.69
CA SER A 177 6.80 2.36 -0.99
C SER A 177 7.71 3.56 -1.25
N LEU A 178 8.94 3.33 -1.73
CA LEU A 178 9.96 4.36 -1.91
C LEU A 178 9.50 5.56 -2.78
N PRO A 179 8.77 5.39 -3.89
CA PRO A 179 8.32 6.52 -4.71
C PRO A 179 7.47 7.52 -3.95
N TYR A 180 6.64 7.07 -2.99
CA TYR A 180 5.84 7.94 -2.15
C TYR A 180 6.70 8.84 -1.26
N HIS A 181 7.80 8.29 -0.74
CA HIS A 181 8.70 9.00 0.16
C HIS A 181 9.68 9.91 -0.58
N ILE A 182 10.09 9.54 -1.80
CA ILE A 182 11.01 10.33 -2.61
C ILE A 182 10.33 11.51 -3.30
N TYR A 183 9.04 11.40 -3.65
CA TYR A 183 8.28 12.48 -4.29
C TYR A 183 8.48 13.86 -3.62
N PRO A 184 8.28 14.03 -2.30
CA PRO A 184 8.44 15.34 -1.65
C PRO A 184 9.88 15.85 -1.62
N PHE A 185 10.90 15.05 -1.93
CA PHE A 185 12.28 15.53 -2.08
C PHE A 185 12.55 16.11 -3.47
N ILE A 186 11.78 15.68 -4.47
CA ILE A 186 11.90 16.12 -5.86
C ILE A 186 10.92 17.25 -6.18
N PHE A 187 9.67 17.13 -5.73
CA PHE A 187 8.57 18.03 -6.05
C PHE A 187 7.98 18.68 -4.80
N PRO A 188 7.52 19.94 -4.89
CA PRO A 188 6.83 20.59 -3.78
C PRO A 188 5.46 19.93 -3.53
N LEU A 189 5.16 19.68 -2.26
CA LEU A 189 3.89 19.10 -1.84
C LEU A 189 3.46 19.65 -0.48
N HIS A 190 2.17 19.92 -0.30
CA HIS A 190 1.66 20.42 0.97
C HIS A 190 1.70 19.32 2.04
N LYS A 191 2.18 19.62 3.25
CA LYS A 191 2.38 18.62 4.32
C LYS A 191 1.12 17.84 4.67
N VAL A 192 -0.01 18.51 4.87
CA VAL A 192 -1.28 17.84 5.17
C VAL A 192 -1.74 16.95 4.01
N VAL A 193 -1.54 17.39 2.76
CA VAL A 193 -1.89 16.58 1.58
C VAL A 193 -0.98 15.37 1.48
N TYR A 194 0.31 15.52 1.77
CA TYR A 194 1.25 14.40 1.85
C TYR A 194 0.82 13.35 2.88
N LEU A 195 0.43 13.77 4.08
CA LEU A 195 -0.10 12.86 5.11
C LEU A 195 -1.41 12.19 4.70
N SER A 196 -2.35 12.93 4.10
CA SER A 196 -3.60 12.36 3.57
C SER A 196 -3.35 11.35 2.44
N LEU A 197 -2.40 11.64 1.54
CA LEU A 197 -1.98 10.74 0.48
C LEU A 197 -1.31 9.48 1.03
N PHE A 198 -0.52 9.61 2.09
CA PHE A 198 0.06 8.45 2.78
C PHE A 198 -1.03 7.51 3.32
N VAL A 199 -2.09 8.04 3.95
CA VAL A 199 -3.23 7.23 4.38
C VAL A 199 -3.99 6.62 3.19
N PHE A 200 -4.25 7.43 2.15
CA PHE A 200 -4.93 6.97 0.93
C PHE A 200 -4.20 5.79 0.27
N VAL A 201 -2.87 5.87 0.13
CA VAL A 201 -2.03 4.80 -0.45
C VAL A 201 -2.19 3.49 0.30
N ASN A 202 -2.22 3.54 1.64
CA ASN A 202 -2.38 2.34 2.47
C ASN A 202 -3.78 1.73 2.30
N ILE A 203 -4.83 2.57 2.32
CA ILE A 203 -6.21 2.12 2.07
C ILE A 203 -6.33 1.50 0.68
N TRP A 204 -5.74 2.13 -0.34
CA TRP A 204 -5.73 1.62 -1.71
C TRP A 204 -5.05 0.26 -1.81
N THR A 205 -3.88 0.12 -1.19
CA THR A 205 -3.12 -1.13 -1.16
C THR A 205 -3.93 -2.24 -0.48
N ILE A 206 -4.72 -1.92 0.54
CA ILE A 206 -5.66 -2.86 1.17
C ILE A 206 -6.81 -3.21 0.21
N SER A 207 -7.43 -2.21 -0.42
CA SER A 207 -8.62 -2.41 -1.26
C SER A 207 -8.34 -3.22 -2.52
N ILE A 208 -7.15 -3.13 -3.12
CA ILE A 208 -6.84 -3.97 -4.30
C ILE A 208 -6.67 -5.47 -3.95
N HIS A 209 -6.65 -5.85 -2.67
CA HIS A 209 -6.56 -7.24 -2.21
C HIS A 209 -7.87 -7.78 -1.60
N ASP A 210 -8.94 -6.99 -1.56
CA ASP A 210 -10.17 -7.35 -0.85
C ASP A 210 -11.15 -8.21 -1.63
N GLY A 211 -10.83 -8.54 -2.89
CA GLY A 211 -11.68 -9.39 -3.72
C GLY A 211 -13.01 -8.75 -4.15
N ASP A 212 -13.20 -7.45 -3.92
CA ASP A 212 -14.35 -6.70 -4.41
C ASP A 212 -14.08 -6.13 -5.81
N TYR A 213 -14.67 -6.79 -6.81
CA TYR A 213 -14.40 -6.49 -8.21
C TYR A 213 -15.29 -5.37 -8.78
N ARG A 214 -16.07 -4.70 -7.93
CA ARG A 214 -17.01 -3.65 -8.36
C ARG A 214 -16.26 -2.35 -8.66
N LEU A 215 -16.20 -2.00 -9.94
CA LEU A 215 -15.84 -0.66 -10.41
C LEU A 215 -16.90 -0.16 -11.40
N PRO A 216 -17.25 1.14 -11.41
CA PRO A 216 -18.15 1.70 -12.40
C PRO A 216 -17.66 1.44 -13.83
N GLY A 217 -18.59 1.13 -14.75
CA GLY A 217 -18.29 0.56 -16.07
C GLY A 217 -17.11 1.20 -16.82
N PRO A 218 -17.08 2.52 -17.07
CA PRO A 218 -15.95 3.14 -17.79
C PRO A 218 -14.63 3.13 -17.01
N LEU A 219 -14.69 3.15 -15.67
CA LEU A 219 -13.51 3.23 -14.81
C LEU A 219 -12.74 1.92 -14.76
N ILE A 220 -13.37 0.77 -15.04
CA ILE A 220 -12.68 -0.53 -15.07
C ILE A 220 -11.55 -0.57 -16.10
N CYS A 221 -11.65 0.22 -17.17
CA CYS A 221 -10.62 0.28 -18.20
C CYS A 221 -9.42 1.13 -17.78
N LEU A 222 -9.59 2.02 -16.80
CA LEU A 222 -8.59 3.01 -16.38
C LEU A 222 -7.96 2.65 -15.03
N ILE A 223 -8.74 2.08 -14.11
CA ILE A 223 -8.34 1.82 -12.73
C ILE A 223 -7.88 0.37 -12.57
N ASN A 224 -6.69 0.19 -12.00
CA ASN A 224 -6.16 -1.11 -11.59
C ASN A 224 -6.71 -1.52 -10.22
N GLY A 225 -7.97 -1.97 -10.19
CA GLY A 225 -8.65 -2.42 -8.96
C GLY A 225 -8.43 -3.90 -8.61
N ALA A 226 -9.15 -4.40 -7.60
CA ALA A 226 -9.00 -5.77 -7.08
C ALA A 226 -9.19 -6.87 -8.14
N ALA A 227 -10.04 -6.64 -9.15
CA ALA A 227 -10.24 -7.58 -10.25
C ALA A 227 -8.99 -7.78 -11.11
N HIS A 228 -8.22 -6.71 -11.32
CA HIS A 228 -6.96 -6.78 -12.06
C HIS A 228 -5.85 -7.38 -11.20
N HIS A 229 -5.81 -7.00 -9.92
CA HIS A 229 -4.78 -7.43 -9.00
C HIS A 229 -4.90 -8.91 -8.61
N VAL A 230 -6.12 -9.45 -8.50
CA VAL A 230 -6.27 -10.90 -8.31
C VAL A 230 -5.79 -11.69 -9.53
N ASP A 231 -6.01 -11.18 -10.74
CA ASP A 231 -5.47 -11.77 -11.98
C ASP A 231 -3.93 -11.69 -11.98
N HIS A 232 -3.37 -10.60 -11.46
CA HIS A 232 -1.93 -10.48 -11.24
C HIS A 232 -1.41 -11.59 -10.30
N HIS A 233 -2.07 -11.83 -9.16
CA HIS A 233 -1.73 -12.93 -8.24
C HIS A 233 -1.88 -14.34 -8.84
N LEU A 234 -2.78 -14.51 -9.82
CA LEU A 234 -3.02 -15.81 -10.46
C LEU A 234 -2.08 -16.08 -11.65
N PHE A 235 -1.77 -15.06 -12.44
CA PHE A 235 -1.07 -15.19 -13.72
C PHE A 235 0.34 -14.60 -13.72
N PHE A 236 0.72 -13.83 -12.69
CA PHE A 236 2.03 -13.23 -12.41
C PHE A 236 2.54 -12.19 -13.42
N ASN A 237 2.24 -12.36 -14.71
CA ASN A 237 2.87 -11.61 -15.80
C ASN A 237 2.11 -10.34 -16.24
N TYR A 238 1.04 -9.98 -15.55
CA TYR A 238 0.09 -8.95 -16.00
C TYR A 238 -0.32 -8.00 -14.87
N ASN A 239 -0.81 -6.81 -15.22
CA ASN A 239 -1.47 -5.85 -14.31
C ASN A 239 -0.61 -5.40 -13.11
N TYR A 240 0.62 -4.94 -13.36
CA TYR A 240 1.56 -4.50 -12.32
C TYR A 240 1.30 -3.09 -11.75
N GLY A 241 0.46 -2.28 -12.39
CA GLY A 241 0.20 -0.89 -11.98
C GLY A 241 -0.34 -0.79 -10.56
N GLN A 242 -0.20 0.37 -9.92
CA GLN A 242 -0.72 0.54 -8.56
C GLN A 242 -2.17 1.01 -8.60
N TYR A 243 -2.43 2.11 -9.29
CA TYR A 243 -3.74 2.76 -9.37
C TYR A 243 -4.37 2.64 -10.74
N PHE A 244 -3.56 2.73 -11.80
CA PHE A 244 -4.03 2.85 -13.16
C PHE A 244 -3.54 1.71 -14.04
N THR A 245 -4.33 1.37 -15.07
CA THR A 245 -3.93 0.41 -16.11
C THR A 245 -2.98 1.04 -17.16
N LEU A 246 -2.67 2.33 -17.01
CA LEU A 246 -1.93 3.13 -17.97
C LEU A 246 -0.56 2.51 -18.32
N TRP A 247 0.26 2.24 -17.31
CA TRP A 247 1.60 1.70 -17.51
C TRP A 247 1.59 0.24 -17.93
N ASP A 248 0.59 -0.52 -17.51
CA ASP A 248 0.36 -1.86 -18.03
C ASP A 248 0.06 -1.87 -19.53
N ARG A 249 -0.70 -0.89 -20.02
CA ARG A 249 -0.97 -0.74 -21.45
C ARG A 249 0.28 -0.34 -22.21
N PHE A 250 1.02 0.65 -21.73
CA PHE A 250 2.29 1.07 -22.36
C PHE A 250 3.34 -0.04 -22.34
N GLY A 251 3.46 -0.75 -21.23
CA GLY A 251 4.46 -1.81 -21.06
C GLY A 251 4.03 -3.17 -21.60
N GLY A 252 2.84 -3.28 -22.20
CA GLY A 252 2.34 -4.52 -22.81
C GLY A 252 2.00 -5.62 -21.81
N SER A 253 1.71 -5.28 -20.56
CA SER A 253 1.33 -6.18 -19.48
C SER A 253 -0.14 -6.07 -19.06
N TYR A 254 -0.93 -5.25 -19.76
CA TYR A 254 -2.36 -5.16 -19.48
C TYR A 254 -3.09 -6.44 -19.85
N ARG A 255 -3.90 -6.94 -18.91
CA ARG A 255 -4.84 -8.04 -19.11
C ARG A 255 -6.21 -7.65 -18.57
N HIS A 256 -7.23 -7.84 -19.41
CA HIS A 256 -8.61 -7.63 -18.98
C HIS A 256 -8.99 -8.66 -17.90
N PRO A 257 -9.55 -8.23 -16.75
CA PRO A 257 -9.82 -9.12 -15.61
C PRO A 257 -10.70 -10.33 -15.94
N SER A 258 -10.26 -11.52 -15.53
CA SER A 258 -11.00 -12.77 -15.68
C SER A 258 -12.35 -12.76 -14.96
N ALA A 259 -12.45 -12.02 -13.85
CA ALA A 259 -13.68 -11.82 -13.09
C ALA A 259 -14.81 -11.20 -13.91
N LEU A 260 -14.49 -10.29 -14.84
CA LEU A 260 -15.48 -9.63 -15.70
C LEU A 260 -15.94 -10.54 -16.85
N LEU A 261 -15.21 -11.63 -17.09
CA LEU A 261 -15.50 -12.64 -18.10
C LEU A 261 -16.22 -13.86 -17.50
N GLY A 262 -16.62 -13.81 -16.22
CA GLY A 262 -17.22 -14.94 -15.51
C GLY A 262 -16.24 -16.10 -15.28
N LYS A 263 -14.94 -15.79 -15.21
CA LYS A 263 -13.84 -16.75 -15.04
C LYS A 263 -12.96 -16.43 -13.82
N GLY A 264 -13.42 -15.54 -12.94
CA GLY A 264 -12.67 -15.14 -11.75
C GLY A 264 -12.82 -16.13 -10.58
N PRO A 265 -12.11 -15.88 -9.47
CA PRO A 265 -12.21 -16.71 -8.26
C PRO A 265 -13.63 -16.90 -7.73
N HIS A 266 -14.45 -15.84 -7.76
CA HIS A 266 -15.86 -15.89 -7.37
C HIS A 266 -16.67 -16.87 -8.21
N ASP A 267 -16.48 -16.86 -9.53
CA ASP A 267 -17.15 -17.79 -10.44
C ASP A 267 -16.75 -19.22 -10.17
N HIS A 268 -15.47 -19.45 -9.89
CA HIS A 268 -14.96 -20.78 -9.58
C HIS A 268 -15.56 -21.31 -8.28
N VAL A 269 -15.60 -20.51 -7.21
CA VAL A 269 -16.24 -20.90 -5.95
C VAL A 269 -17.72 -21.21 -6.17
N ARG A 270 -18.45 -20.38 -6.93
CA ARG A 270 -19.87 -20.64 -7.23
C ARG A 270 -20.09 -21.98 -7.92
N LYS A 271 -19.24 -22.33 -8.90
CA LYS A 271 -19.31 -23.62 -9.61
C LYS A 271 -19.07 -24.80 -8.67
N LEU A 272 -18.00 -24.74 -7.87
CA LEU A 272 -17.67 -25.80 -6.90
C LEU A 272 -18.78 -26.00 -5.87
N MET A 273 -19.39 -24.91 -5.39
CA MET A 273 -20.51 -24.99 -4.45
C MET A 273 -21.77 -25.60 -5.09
N ALA A 274 -22.05 -25.30 -6.36
CA ALA A 274 -23.17 -25.90 -7.08
C ALA A 274 -22.95 -27.40 -7.32
N GLU A 275 -21.76 -27.81 -7.73
CA GLU A 275 -21.38 -29.22 -7.94
C GLU A 275 -21.49 -30.04 -6.64
N ALA A 276 -21.06 -29.47 -5.51
CA ALA A 276 -21.18 -30.10 -4.19
C ALA A 276 -22.65 -30.26 -3.73
N ALA A 277 -23.54 -29.34 -4.11
CA ALA A 277 -24.96 -29.41 -3.78
C ALA A 277 -25.70 -30.48 -4.59
N HIS A 278 -25.21 -30.84 -5.80
CA HIS A 278 -25.80 -31.89 -6.63
C HIS A 278 -25.30 -33.31 -6.28
N THR A 279 -24.28 -33.42 -5.43
CA THR A 279 -23.70 -34.71 -5.00
C THR A 279 -24.13 -35.12 -3.59
N GLN A 280 -24.99 -34.34 -2.94
CA GLN A 280 -25.64 -34.63 -1.64
C GLN A 280 -27.10 -35.03 -1.85
#